data_AF-A0A087UZH4-F1
#
_entry.id   AF-A0A087UZH4-F1
#
_cell.length_a   1.000
_cell.length_b   1.000
_cell.length_c   1.000
_cell.angle_alpha   90.00
_cell.angle_beta   90.00
_cell.angle_gamma   90.00
#
_symmetry.space_group_name_H-M   'P 1'
#
loop_
_entity.id
_entity.type
_entity.pdbx_description
1 polymer ?
#
loop_
_entity_poly.entity_id
_entity_poly.type
_entity_poly.pdbx_seq_one_letter_code
_entity_poly.pdbx_strand_id
1 'polypeptide(L)' 'MKYARKHSMLFIEASAKTCDGVQCAFEELVEKILQTPGLWETETPHGFSLTDISKTEGSCTGYCSMI' A
#
# COMPACT_ATOMS: atom_id res chain seq x y z
N MET A 1 13.78 10.56 -1.99
CA MET A 1 12.74 11.18 -2.85
C MET A 1 12.58 10.58 -4.26
N LYS A 2 13.63 10.32 -5.08
CA LYS A 2 13.44 9.84 -6.48
C LYS A 2 12.62 8.54 -6.59
N TYR A 3 12.93 7.55 -5.75
CA TYR A 3 12.19 6.28 -5.70
C TYR A 3 10.74 6.48 -5.29
N ALA A 4 10.50 7.18 -4.18
CA ALA A 4 9.16 7.48 -3.69
C ALA A 4 8.31 8.22 -4.75
N ARG A 5 8.86 9.25 -5.42
CA ARG A 5 8.18 9.94 -6.52
C ARG A 5 7.86 9.03 -7.70
N LYS A 6 8.78 8.14 -8.08
CA LYS A 6 8.57 7.18 -9.16
C LYS A 6 7.40 6.24 -8.87
N HIS A 7 7.19 5.90 -7.60
CA HIS A 7 6.16 4.96 -7.15
C HIS A 7 4.96 5.65 -6.46
N SER A 8 4.84 6.99 -6.59
CA SER A 8 3.77 7.77 -5.94
C SER A 8 3.62 7.51 -4.45
N MET A 9 4.75 7.35 -3.74
CA MET A 9 4.81 7.11 -2.30
C MET A 9 5.12 8.40 -1.54
N LEU A 10 4.62 8.50 -0.31
CA LEU A 10 5.10 9.46 0.68
C LEU A 10 6.55 9.13 1.07
N PHE A 11 7.31 10.15 1.48
CA PHE A 11 8.67 9.97 1.97
C PHE A 11 8.96 10.98 3.08
N ILE A 12 9.35 10.47 4.24
CA ILE A 12 9.73 11.26 5.41
C ILE A 12 11.10 10.79 5.88
N GLU A 13 12.01 11.73 6.11
CA GLU A 13 13.28 11.45 6.77
C GLU A 13 13.05 11.49 8.27
N ALA A 14 13.37 10.39 8.97
CA ALA A 14 13.05 10.23 10.37
C ALA A 14 14.17 9.49 11.13
N SER A 15 14.28 9.75 12.44
CA SER A 15 15.18 9.07 13.36
C SER A 15 14.39 8.55 14.56
N ALA A 16 14.25 7.24 14.65
CA ALA A 16 13.60 6.58 15.79
C ALA A 16 14.34 6.82 17.11
N LYS A 17 15.66 7.05 17.07
CA LYS A 17 16.49 7.26 18.27
C LYS A 17 16.24 8.62 18.92
N THR A 18 16.03 9.65 18.12
CA THR A 18 15.81 11.03 18.56
C THR A 18 14.35 11.44 18.48
N CYS A 19 13.49 10.54 18.00
CA CYS A 19 12.07 10.77 17.70
C CYS A 19 11.82 11.81 16.60
N ASP A 20 12.83 12.18 15.82
CA ASP A 20 12.68 13.14 14.73
C ASP A 20 11.84 12.52 13.60
N GLY A 21 10.81 13.23 13.13
CA GLY A 21 10.00 12.84 11.97
C GLY A 21 9.09 11.62 12.17
N VAL A 22 9.14 10.93 13.31
CA VAL A 22 8.36 9.71 13.55
C VAL A 22 6.86 10.00 13.57
N GLN A 23 6.43 10.99 14.36
CA GLN A 23 5.02 11.37 14.45
C GLN A 23 4.48 11.87 13.10
N CYS A 24 5.23 12.74 12.43
CA CYS A 24 4.90 13.28 11.11
C CYS A 24 4.68 12.15 10.08
N ALA A 25 5.51 11.10 10.10
CA ALA A 25 5.36 9.97 9.20
C ALA A 25 4.01 9.23 9.36
N PHE A 26 3.48 9.15 10.58
CA PHE A 26 2.15 8.60 10.81
C PHE A 26 1.05 9.59 10.47
N GLU A 27 1.20 10.87 10.82
CA GLU A 27 0.22 11.92 10.54
C GLU A 27 -0.02 12.09 9.04
N GLU A 28 1.05 12.26 8.24
CA GLU A 28 0.93 12.40 6.78
C GLU A 28 0.31 11.17 6.13
N LEU A 29 0.61 9.97 6.64
CA LEU A 29 0.02 8.73 6.14
C LEU A 29 -1.48 8.68 6.45
N VAL A 30 -1.87 8.91 7.70
CA VAL A 30 -3.27 8.85 8.14
C VAL A 30 -4.09 9.91 7.42
N GLU A 31 -3.57 11.14 7.32
CA GLU A 31 -4.24 12.21 6.60
C GLU A 31 -4.51 11.82 5.14
N LYS A 32 -3.52 11.21 4.46
CA LYS A 32 -3.67 10.79 3.07
C LYS A 32 -4.72 9.68 2.88
N ILE A 33 -4.80 8.75 3.83
CA ILE A 33 -5.81 7.69 3.85
C ILE A 33 -7.21 8.31 4.02
N LEU A 34 -7.38 9.19 5.00
CA LEU A 34 -8.67 9.81 5.30
C LEU A 34 -9.19 10.67 4.13
N GLN A 35 -8.29 11.36 3.43
CA GLN A 35 -8.59 12.11 2.21
C GLN A 35 -9.00 11.23 1.01
N THR A 36 -8.94 9.90 1.15
CA THR A 36 -9.34 8.93 0.11
C THR A 36 -10.47 8.04 0.64
N PRO A 37 -11.73 8.52 0.62
CA PRO A 37 -12.92 7.83 1.16
C PRO A 37 -13.01 6.33 0.82
N GLY A 38 -12.80 5.96 -0.46
CA GLY A 38 -12.87 4.57 -0.92
C GLY A 38 -11.78 3.60 -0.40
N LEU A 39 -10.86 4.06 0.45
CA LEU A 39 -9.84 3.20 1.09
C LEU A 39 -10.25 2.75 2.51
N TRP A 40 -11.12 3.51 3.19
CA TRP A 40 -11.49 3.28 4.59
C TRP A 40 -13.00 3.20 4.84
N GLU A 41 -13.82 3.69 3.90
CA GLU A 41 -15.27 3.51 3.95
C GLU A 41 -15.64 2.05 3.68
N THR A 42 -16.39 1.45 4.58
CA THR A 42 -16.85 0.06 4.44
C THR A 42 -18.17 0.02 3.67
N GLU A 43 -18.10 -0.15 2.36
CA GLU A 43 -19.27 -0.37 1.49
C GLU A 43 -19.78 -1.82 1.61
N THR A 44 -20.38 -2.21 2.74
CA THR A 44 -20.99 -3.56 2.95
C THR A 44 -20.00 -4.76 2.80
N PRO A 45 -20.32 -6.00 3.27
CA PRO A 45 -19.32 -7.05 3.45
C PRO A 45 -19.07 -7.80 2.13
N HIS A 46 -18.42 -7.15 1.17
CA HIS A 46 -17.77 -7.84 0.07
C HIS A 46 -16.28 -7.61 0.24
N GLY A 47 -15.65 -8.60 0.90
CA GLY A 47 -14.21 -8.63 1.08
C GLY A 47 -13.52 -8.33 -0.24
N PHE A 48 -12.43 -7.58 -0.17
CA PHE A 48 -11.60 -7.22 -1.30
C PHE A 48 -11.10 -8.51 -1.99
N SER A 49 -11.82 -8.94 -3.03
CA SER A 49 -11.44 -10.05 -3.88
C SER A 49 -10.62 -9.46 -5.01
N LEU A 50 -9.31 -9.74 -5.00
CA LEU A 50 -8.44 -9.54 -6.16
C LEU A 50 -8.89 -10.52 -7.25
N THR A 51 -9.97 -10.21 -7.97
CA THR A 51 -10.30 -10.88 -9.22
C THR A 51 -9.37 -10.31 -10.29
N ASP A 52 -8.28 -11.03 -10.50
CA ASP A 52 -7.30 -10.77 -11.55
C ASP A 52 -8.02 -10.78 -12.91
N ILE A 53 -8.15 -9.62 -13.54
CA ILE A 53 -8.60 -9.48 -14.92
C ILE A 53 -7.39 -9.79 -15.81
N SER A 54 -7.18 -11.08 -16.07
CA SER A 54 -6.52 -11.52 -17.29
C SER A 54 -7.20 -12.78 -17.81
N LYS A 55 -8.18 -12.55 -18.71
CA LYS A 55 -8.50 -13.55 -19.73
C LYS A 55 -7.27 -13.64 -20.64
N THR A 56 -6.34 -14.51 -20.28
CA THR A 56 -5.34 -15.02 -21.23
C THR A 56 -5.22 -16.51 -20.94
N GLU A 57 -5.62 -17.29 -21.93
CA GLU A 57 -5.48 -18.74 -21.95
C GLU A 57 -4.01 -19.08 -21.71
N GLY A 58 -3.71 -19.65 -20.55
CA GLY A 58 -2.34 -19.92 -20.13
C GLY A 58 -2.33 -20.78 -18.88
N SER A 59 -2.43 -22.09 -19.07
CA SER A 59 -2.12 -23.07 -18.03
C SER A 59 -0.68 -22.85 -17.54
N CYS A 60 -0.51 -22.45 -16.29
CA CYS A 60 0.79 -22.48 -15.60
C CYS A 60 0.57 -23.11 -14.23
N THR A 61 0.90 -24.39 -14.17
CA THR A 61 0.96 -25.25 -12.98
C THR A 61 1.90 -24.65 -11.94
N GLY A 62 1.37 -24.40 -10.75
CA GLY A 62 2.14 -23.87 -9.63
C GLY A 62 3.22 -24.82 -9.13
N TYR A 63 4.37 -24.25 -8.76
CA TYR A 63 5.23 -24.76 -7.70
C TYR A 63 5.86 -23.58 -6.96
N CYS A 64 5.47 -23.41 -5.70
CA CYS A 64 6.16 -22.60 -4.71
C CYS A 64 7.19 -23.52 -4.03
N SER A 65 8.48 -23.24 -4.23
CA SER A 65 9.54 -23.83 -3.41
C SER A 65 10.32 -22.68 -2.79
N MET A 66 10.20 -22.57 -1.48
CA MET A 66 11.04 -21.71 -0.66
C MET A 66 12.42 -22.38 -0.58
N ILE A 67 13.41 -21.81 -1.27
CA ILE A 67 14.85 -21.88 -0.92
C ILE A 67 15.44 -20.48 -1.03
#